data_AF-A0A1H4CK82-F1
#
_entry.id   AF-A0A1H4CK82-F1
#
_cell.length_a   1.000
_cell.length_b   1.000
_cell.length_c   1.000
_cell.angle_alpha   90.00
_cell.angle_beta   90.00
_cell.angle_gamma   90.00
#
_symmetry.space_group_name_H-M   'P 1'
#
loop_
_entity.id
_entity.type
_entity.pdbx_description
1 polymer ?
#
loop_
_entity_poly.entity_id
_entity_poly.type
_entity_poly.pdbx_seq_one_letter_code
_entity_poly.pdbx_strand_id
1 'polypeptide(L)'
;MYPTVKLFSSLIRNFVLPNPFEQLPMTYNSLPMSIFALFQPSILFSLAVIPIHKLSYFMTRLYYHRPYDSKAKGSILYLFFFVVYSALLYIMAKFSFSPTVIFLSIISYACFHIGVILLINWSNLHSFF
;
A
#
# COMPACT_ATOMS: atom_id res chain seq x y z
N MET A 1 10.91 14.84 16.53
CA MET A 1 10.74 13.54 15.84
C MET A 1 9.56 13.50 14.87
N TYR A 2 8.31 13.74 15.30
CA TYR A 2 7.14 13.63 14.40
C TYR A 2 7.20 14.48 13.10
N PRO A 3 7.64 15.76 13.11
CA PRO A 3 7.73 16.55 11.88
C PRO A 3 8.68 15.94 10.85
N THR A 4 9.82 15.43 11.34
CA THR A 4 10.85 14.75 10.54
C THR A 4 10.29 13.48 9.91
N VAL A 5 9.61 12.63 10.70
CA VAL A 5 8.97 11.40 10.22
C VAL A 5 7.90 11.72 9.17
N LYS A 6 7.08 12.75 9.40
CA LYS A 6 6.05 13.19 8.45
C LYS A 6 6.67 13.64 7.12
N LEU A 7 7.76 14.41 7.17
CA LEU A 7 8.48 14.87 5.97
C LEU A 7 9.03 13.69 5.17
N PHE A 8 9.82 12.81 5.79
CA PHE A 8 10.38 11.64 5.12
C PHE A 8 9.29 10.72 4.57
N SER A 9 8.23 10.49 5.34
CA SER A 9 7.06 9.73 4.92
C SER A 9 6.38 10.33 3.68
N SER A 10 6.33 11.66 3.58
CA SER A 10 5.81 12.34 2.38
C SER A 10 6.76 12.21 1.19
N LEU A 11 8.06 12.35 1.40
CA LEU A 11 9.06 12.26 0.34
C LEU A 11 9.07 10.85 -0.27
N ILE A 12 9.05 9.82 0.56
CA ILE A 12 9.05 8.42 0.10
C ILE A 12 7.82 8.14 -0.78
N ARG A 13 6.63 8.59 -0.35
CA ARG A 13 5.40 8.35 -1.12
C ARG A 13 5.36 9.04 -2.47
N ASN A 14 5.92 10.24 -2.56
CA ASN A 14 5.79 11.06 -3.76
C ASN A 14 6.96 10.87 -4.75
N PHE A 15 8.15 10.49 -4.27
CA PHE A 15 9.36 10.51 -5.09
C PHE A 15 10.14 9.20 -5.13
N VAL A 16 9.95 8.29 -4.16
CA VAL A 16 10.73 7.05 -4.08
C VAL A 16 9.95 5.85 -4.62
N LEU A 17 8.63 5.84 -4.43
CA LEU A 17 7.81 4.71 -4.88
C LEU A 17 7.58 4.79 -6.39
N PRO A 18 7.92 3.74 -7.15
CA PRO A 18 7.69 3.70 -8.58
C PRO A 18 6.19 3.69 -8.87
N ASN A 19 5.78 4.30 -9.98
CA ASN A 19 4.39 4.20 -10.42
C ASN A 19 4.11 2.76 -10.91
N PRO A 20 3.23 2.00 -10.25
CA PRO A 20 2.96 0.61 -10.61
C PRO A 20 2.40 0.45 -12.02
N PHE A 21 1.70 1.45 -12.55
CA PHE A 21 1.02 1.35 -13.85
C PHE A 21 1.94 1.57 -15.05
N GLU A 22 3.19 1.99 -14.84
CA GLU A 22 4.17 2.13 -15.93
C GLU A 22 4.57 0.79 -16.55
N GLN A 23 4.31 -0.32 -15.85
CA GLN A 23 4.64 -1.67 -16.32
C GLN A 23 3.54 -2.32 -17.15
N LEU A 24 2.39 -1.66 -17.31
CA LEU A 24 1.31 -2.20 -18.09
C LEU A 24 1.70 -2.23 -19.57
N PRO A 25 1.50 -3.36 -20.28
CA PRO A 25 1.73 -3.42 -21.71
C PRO A 25 0.76 -2.45 -22.39
N MET A 26 1.30 -1.37 -22.95
CA MET A 26 0.56 -0.36 -23.70
C MET A 26 0.13 -0.93 -25.06
N THR A 27 -0.80 -1.89 -25.05
CA THR A 27 -1.43 -2.42 -26.27
C THR A 27 -2.67 -1.58 -26.57
N TYR A 28 -2.47 -0.32 -26.96
CA TYR A 28 -3.58 0.64 -27.18
C TYR A 28 -3.55 1.32 -28.55
N ASN A 29 -2.85 0.75 -29.52
CA ASN A 29 -2.74 1.32 -30.88
C ASN A 29 -4.06 1.32 -31.67
N SER A 30 -5.15 0.78 -31.13
CA SER A 30 -6.46 0.71 -31.79
C SER A 30 -7.57 1.49 -31.08
N LEU A 31 -7.29 2.18 -29.96
CA LEU A 31 -8.30 2.96 -29.25
C LEU A 31 -8.34 4.41 -29.71
N PRO A 32 -9.54 5.04 -29.78
CA PRO A 32 -9.66 6.47 -30.00
C PRO A 32 -8.84 7.27 -28.97
N MET A 33 -8.20 8.36 -29.40
CA MET A 33 -7.32 9.21 -28.58
C MET A 33 -7.98 9.68 -27.27
N SER A 34 -9.30 9.88 -27.28
CA SER A 34 -10.09 10.26 -26.10
C SER A 34 -10.15 9.16 -25.03
N ILE A 35 -10.14 7.89 -25.44
CA ILE A 35 -10.13 6.73 -24.54
C ILE A 35 -8.70 6.44 -24.08
N PHE A 36 -7.72 6.58 -24.97
CA PHE A 36 -6.29 6.42 -24.64
C PHE A 36 -5.86 7.30 -23.46
N ALA A 37 -6.32 8.56 -23.42
CA ALA A 37 -6.01 9.48 -22.33
C ALA A 37 -6.44 8.93 -20.95
N LEU A 38 -7.54 8.16 -20.86
CA LEU A 38 -8.03 7.61 -19.58
C LEU A 38 -7.15 6.46 -19.05
N PHE A 39 -6.38 5.79 -19.91
CA PHE A 39 -5.51 4.67 -19.55
C PHE A 39 -4.04 5.07 -19.38
N GLN A 40 -3.74 6.37 -19.41
CA GLN A 40 -2.39 6.84 -19.17
C GLN A 40 -1.94 6.45 -17.74
N PRO A 41 -0.71 5.91 -17.55
CA PRO A 41 -0.24 5.46 -16.24
C PRO A 41 -0.30 6.50 -15.12
N SER A 42 -0.16 7.79 -15.43
CA SER A 42 -0.27 8.90 -14.47
C SER A 42 -1.70 9.08 -13.96
N ILE A 43 -2.70 8.90 -14.83
CA ILE A 43 -4.12 9.01 -14.49
C ILE A 43 -4.56 7.80 -13.68
N LEU A 44 -4.17 6.59 -14.11
CA LEU A 44 -4.41 5.35 -13.36
C LEU A 44 -3.79 5.41 -11.97
N PHE A 45 -2.58 5.95 -11.86
CA PHE A 45 -1.93 6.17 -10.57
C PHE A 45 -2.72 7.15 -9.69
N SER A 46 -3.10 8.30 -10.24
CA SER A 46 -3.90 9.30 -9.51
C SER A 46 -5.22 8.71 -8.98
N LEU A 47 -5.90 7.89 -9.78
CA LEU A 47 -7.12 7.20 -9.37
C LEU A 47 -6.86 6.14 -8.28
N ALA A 48 -5.74 5.42 -8.34
CA ALA A 48 -5.38 4.40 -7.37
C ALA A 48 -4.83 4.97 -6.05
N VAL A 49 -4.24 6.17 -6.06
CA VAL A 49 -3.65 6.79 -4.86
C VAL A 49 -4.71 7.03 -3.78
N ILE A 50 -5.93 7.43 -4.15
CA ILE A 50 -7.02 7.68 -3.21
C ILE A 50 -7.40 6.42 -2.41
N PRO A 51 -7.74 5.27 -3.04
CA PRO A 51 -8.05 4.05 -2.31
C PRO A 51 -6.84 3.54 -1.51
N ILE A 52 -5.61 3.65 -2.03
CA ILE A 52 -4.40 3.26 -1.27
C ILE A 52 -4.31 4.07 0.03
N HIS A 53 -4.50 5.38 -0.02
CA HIS A 53 -4.47 6.23 1.18
C HIS A 53 -5.54 5.82 2.20
N LYS A 54 -6.78 5.59 1.74
CA LYS A 54 -7.89 5.18 2.60
C LYS A 54 -7.62 3.82 3.27
N LEU A 55 -7.16 2.84 2.49
CA LEU A 55 -6.83 1.50 2.99
C LEU A 55 -5.65 1.54 3.96
N SER A 56 -4.57 2.27 3.62
CA SER A 56 -3.41 2.43 4.50
C SER A 56 -3.79 3.04 5.84
N TYR A 57 -4.67 4.05 5.82
CA TYR A 57 -5.17 4.67 7.03
C TYR A 57 -6.06 3.71 7.85
N PHE A 58 -6.95 2.99 7.19
CA PHE A 58 -7.81 1.99 7.83
C PHE A 58 -6.97 0.90 8.53
N MET A 59 -5.97 0.35 7.84
CA MET A 59 -5.08 -0.66 8.41
C MET A 59 -4.23 -0.12 9.54
N THR A 60 -3.74 1.11 9.43
CA THR A 60 -3.01 1.77 10.52
C THR A 60 -3.82 1.78 11.80
N ARG A 61 -5.14 2.07 11.72
CA ARG A 61 -6.01 2.11 12.90
C ARG A 61 -6.20 0.77 13.59
N LEU A 62 -5.96 -0.36 12.91
CA LEU A 62 -6.02 -1.68 13.55
C LEU A 62 -4.86 -1.88 14.54
N TYR A 63 -3.71 -1.23 14.29
CA TYR A 63 -2.48 -1.40 15.07
C TYR A 63 -2.07 -0.16 15.86
N TYR A 64 -2.78 0.95 15.69
CA TYR A 64 -2.50 2.24 16.31
C TYR A 64 -3.73 2.77 17.05
N HIS A 65 -3.58 3.00 18.36
CA HIS A 65 -4.63 3.51 19.22
C HIS A 65 -4.21 4.82 19.88
N ARG A 66 -4.94 5.90 19.58
CA ARG A 66 -4.79 7.18 20.26
C ARG A 66 -5.70 7.18 21.50
N PRO A 67 -5.25 7.60 22.71
CA PRO A 67 -4.04 8.38 23.02
C PRO A 67 -2.78 7.59 23.39
N TYR A 68 -2.86 6.26 23.50
CA TYR A 68 -1.78 5.42 24.03
C TYR A 68 -0.52 5.40 23.16
N ASP A 69 -0.69 5.52 21.84
CA ASP A 69 0.41 5.47 20.88
C ASP A 69 0.90 6.86 20.45
N SER A 70 2.20 6.96 20.18
CA SER A 70 2.82 8.19 19.69
C SER A 70 2.43 8.52 18.24
N LYS A 71 2.27 9.81 17.92
CA LYS A 71 1.98 10.27 16.54
C LYS A 71 3.02 9.78 15.51
N ALA A 72 4.27 9.58 15.95
CA ALA A 72 5.34 9.04 15.11
C ALA A 72 5.07 7.59 14.72
N LYS A 73 4.66 6.73 15.68
CA LYS A 73 4.28 5.34 15.42
C LYS A 73 3.17 5.25 14.38
N GLY A 74 2.12 6.06 14.51
CA GLY A 74 1.04 6.12 13.52
C GLY A 74 1.51 6.51 12.11
N SER A 75 2.40 7.50 12.00
CA SER A 75 2.95 7.91 10.70
C SER A 75 3.84 6.84 10.06
N ILE A 76 4.58 6.07 10.86
CA ILE A 76 5.42 4.96 10.38
C ILE A 76 4.55 3.81 9.90
N LEU A 77 3.55 3.39 10.70
CA LEU A 77 2.60 2.35 10.32
C LEU A 77 1.85 2.69 9.03
N TYR A 78 1.41 3.95 8.92
CA TYR A 78 0.77 4.43 7.70
C TYR A 78 1.68 4.36 6.48
N LEU A 79 2.94 4.79 6.62
CA LEU A 79 3.92 4.67 5.53
C LEU A 79 4.14 3.21 5.17
N PHE A 80 4.28 2.34 6.16
CA PHE A 80 4.50 0.91 5.96
C PHE A 80 3.35 0.28 5.14
N PHE A 81 2.09 0.48 5.56
CA PHE A 81 0.94 -0.04 4.79
C PHE A 81 0.85 0.57 3.39
N PHE A 82 1.14 1.87 3.26
CA PHE A 82 1.17 2.52 1.95
C PHE A 82 2.20 1.85 1.02
N VAL A 83 3.42 1.61 1.51
CA VAL A 83 4.47 0.92 0.75
C VAL A 83 4.05 -0.49 0.39
N VAL A 84 3.47 -1.25 1.32
CA VAL A 84 2.98 -2.62 1.06
C VAL A 84 1.92 -2.62 -0.04
N TYR A 85 0.92 -1.72 0.02
CA TYR A 85 -0.11 -1.63 -1.01
C TYR A 85 0.44 -1.18 -2.36
N SER A 86 1.35 -0.21 -2.39
CA SER A 86 2.04 0.18 -3.63
C SER A 86 2.84 -0.97 -4.23
N ALA A 87 3.52 -1.77 -3.40
CA ALA A 87 4.28 -2.93 -3.85
C ALA A 87 3.36 -4.05 -4.40
N LEU A 88 2.24 -4.33 -3.73
CA LEU A 88 1.24 -5.29 -4.23
C LEU A 88 0.66 -4.85 -5.57
N LEU A 89 0.30 -3.57 -5.70
CA LEU A 89 -0.18 -3.02 -6.97
C LEU A 89 0.88 -3.08 -8.07
N TYR A 90 2.15 -2.83 -7.74
CA TYR A 90 3.25 -2.98 -8.68
C TYR A 90 3.39 -4.42 -9.18
N ILE A 91 3.33 -5.40 -8.28
CA ILE A 91 3.36 -6.82 -8.66
C ILE A 91 2.16 -7.15 -9.54
N MET A 92 0.94 -6.75 -9.16
CA MET A 92 -0.26 -6.98 -9.96
C MET A 92 -0.15 -6.36 -11.35
N ALA A 93 0.31 -5.11 -11.45
CA ALA A 93 0.48 -4.41 -12.72
C ALA A 93 1.56 -5.07 -13.61
N LYS A 94 2.67 -5.52 -13.03
CA LYS A 94 3.72 -6.28 -13.74
C LYS A 94 3.17 -7.53 -14.43
N PHE A 95 2.18 -8.18 -13.83
CA PHE A 95 1.49 -9.34 -14.38
C PHE A 95 0.14 -8.98 -15.03
N SER A 96 -0.02 -7.73 -15.47
CA SER A 96 -1.21 -7.24 -16.18
C SER A 96 -2.53 -7.54 -15.46
N PHE A 97 -2.52 -7.50 -14.13
CA PHE A 97 -3.67 -7.79 -13.27
C PHE A 97 -4.28 -9.18 -13.52
N SER A 98 -3.46 -10.20 -13.83
CA SER A 98 -3.94 -11.58 -13.96
C SER A 98 -4.73 -12.04 -12.72
N PRO A 99 -5.91 -12.67 -12.87
CA PRO A 99 -6.75 -13.10 -11.76
C PRO A 99 -6.01 -13.96 -10.71
N THR A 100 -5.09 -14.81 -11.17
CA THR A 100 -4.26 -15.65 -10.30
C THR A 100 -3.34 -14.80 -9.41
N VAL A 101 -2.72 -13.76 -9.97
CA VAL A 101 -1.82 -12.86 -9.22
C VAL A 101 -2.62 -12.00 -8.24
N ILE A 102 -3.81 -11.54 -8.62
CA ILE A 102 -4.72 -10.82 -7.72
C ILE A 102 -5.07 -11.71 -6.51
N PHE A 103 -5.49 -12.96 -6.78
CA PHE A 103 -5.86 -13.90 -5.73
C PHE A 103 -4.69 -14.22 -4.80
N LEU A 104 -3.50 -14.50 -5.34
CA LEU A 104 -2.28 -14.73 -4.55
C LEU A 104 -1.89 -13.50 -3.73
N SER A 105 -2.04 -12.29 -4.28
CA SER A 105 -1.77 -11.04 -3.57
C SER A 105 -2.69 -10.89 -2.35
N ILE A 106 -3.98 -11.18 -2.51
CA ILE A 106 -4.95 -11.14 -1.41
C ILE A 106 -4.61 -12.17 -0.33
N ILE A 107 -4.32 -13.42 -0.71
CA ILE A 107 -3.95 -14.47 0.24
C ILE A 107 -2.67 -14.08 1.00
N SER A 108 -1.62 -13.66 0.28
CA SER A 108 -0.34 -13.30 0.90
C SER A 108 -0.49 -12.17 1.91
N TYR A 109 -1.34 -11.18 1.59
CA TYR A 109 -1.66 -10.07 2.47
C TYR A 109 -2.44 -10.53 3.72
N ALA A 110 -3.43 -11.42 3.55
CA ALA A 110 -4.17 -11.98 4.67
C ALA A 110 -3.26 -12.81 5.59
N CYS A 111 -2.40 -13.67 5.03
CA CYS A 111 -1.42 -14.45 5.78
C CYS A 111 -0.46 -13.55 6.56
N PHE A 112 0.00 -12.43 5.97
CA PHE A 112 0.83 -11.46 6.67
C PHE A 112 0.14 -10.90 7.91
N HIS A 113 -1.12 -10.49 7.81
CA HIS A 113 -1.88 -9.98 8.96
C HIS A 113 -2.10 -11.04 10.04
N ILE A 114 -2.44 -12.26 9.66
CA ILE A 114 -2.59 -13.38 10.60
C ILE A 114 -1.27 -13.60 11.35
N GLY A 115 -0.13 -13.62 10.63
CA GLY A 115 1.19 -13.78 11.23
C GLY A 115 1.51 -12.67 12.25
N VAL A 116 1.22 -11.41 11.92
CA VAL A 116 1.42 -10.28 12.84
C VAL A 116 0.56 -10.43 14.10
N ILE A 117 -0.72 -10.82 13.97
CA ILE A 117 -1.62 -11.02 15.11
C ILE A 117 -1.11 -12.14 16.02
N LEU A 118 -0.70 -13.27 15.43
CA LEU A 118 -0.14 -14.40 16.18
C LEU A 118 1.13 -13.99 16.94
N LEU A 119 2.01 -13.21 16.31
CA LEU A 119 3.23 -12.69 16.95
C LEU A 119 2.93 -11.77 18.14
N ILE A 120 1.98 -10.85 17.99
CA ILE A 120 1.57 -9.93 19.07
C ILE A 120 1.00 -10.73 20.26
N ASN A 121 0.14 -11.70 19.98
CA ASN A 121 -0.44 -12.55 21.02
C ASN A 121 0.62 -13.37 21.74
N TRP A 122 1.59 -13.92 21.00
CA TRP A 122 2.72 -14.65 21.56
C TRP A 122 3.59 -13.77 22.47
N SER A 123 3.94 -12.55 22.04
CA SER A 123 4.75 -11.64 22.86
C SER A 123 4.04 -11.24 24.16
N ASN A 124 2.72 -11.06 24.12
CA ASN A 124 1.95 -10.70 25.31
C ASN A 124 1.93 -11.84 26.33
N LEU A 125 1.77 -13.09 25.88
CA LEU A 125 1.83 -14.28 26.74
C LEU A 125 3.17 -14.39 27.48
N HIS A 126 4.27 -14.13 26.80
CA HIS A 126 5.62 -14.21 27.40
C HIS A 126 6.00 -13.01 28.26
N SER A 127 5.31 -11.87 28.15
CA SER A 127 5.52 -10.71 29.03
C SER A 127 4.86 -10.85 30.42
N PHE A 128 4.07 -11.91 30.63
CA PHE A 128 3.36 -12.20 31.88
C PHE A 128 4.09 -13.21 32.80
N PHE A 129 5.19 -13.80 32.34
CA PHE A 129 6.07 -14.70 33.11
C PHE A 129 7.43 -14.02 33.35
#